data_AF-A0A2H0XEV8-F1
#
_entry.id   AF-A0A2H0XEV8-F1
#
_cell.length_a   1.000
_cell.length_b   1.000
_cell.length_c   1.000
_cell.angle_alpha   90.00
_cell.angle_beta   90.00
_cell.angle_gamma   90.00
#
_symmetry.space_group_name_H-M   'P 1'
#
loop_
_entity.id
_entity.type
_entity.pdbx_description
1 polymer ?
#
loop_
_entity_poly.entity_id
_entity_poly.type
_entity_poly.pdbx_seq_one_letter_code
_entity_poly.pdbx_strand_id
1 'polypeptide(L)'
;MLRSSVNIFGTSIRVSKAFLFIGYIAQNEDLYDFLRSFGYILVFKPTIKDSIGKPKGNVDAELVLHSAAIEFSNYNKAIVVSGDGDFCCLYDFLIKRRKLLNIVVPNSKSESTLLTPFKDHKTYLIFEKKKLEWK
;
A
#
# COMPACT_ATOMS: atom_id res chain seq x y z
N MET A 1 19.18 7.82 -15.45
CA MET A 1 18.56 6.85 -14.52
C MET A 1 17.12 7.32 -14.26
N LEU A 2 16.16 6.79 -15.02
CA LEU A 2 14.75 7.24 -15.01
C LEU A 2 14.12 6.91 -13.64
N ARG A 3 13.83 7.95 -12.85
CA ARG A 3 13.05 7.83 -11.62
C ARG A 3 11.57 7.76 -12.00
N SER A 4 10.98 6.58 -11.99
CA SER A 4 9.53 6.40 -12.06
C SER A 4 8.90 7.09 -10.85
N SER A 5 8.50 8.36 -11.01
CA SER A 5 7.91 9.15 -9.94
C SER A 5 6.41 8.99 -10.03
N VAL A 6 5.85 8.07 -9.26
CA VAL A 6 4.38 7.95 -9.16
C VAL A 6 3.89 9.10 -8.29
N ASN A 7 3.13 10.02 -8.88
CA ASN A 7 2.61 11.19 -8.20
C ASN A 7 1.25 10.85 -7.57
N ILE A 8 1.27 10.20 -6.40
CA ILE A 8 0.04 9.66 -5.79
C ILE A 8 -0.68 10.72 -4.93
N PHE A 9 -0.08 11.87 -4.61
CA PHE A 9 -0.64 12.81 -3.63
C PHE A 9 -0.35 14.26 -4.05
N GLY A 10 -1.39 15.12 -4.14
CA GLY A 10 -1.29 16.56 -4.45
C GLY A 10 -0.55 17.42 -3.42
N THR A 11 0.25 16.79 -2.55
CA THR A 11 1.30 17.37 -1.70
C THR A 11 2.54 16.50 -1.89
N SER A 12 3.72 17.12 -1.99
CA SER A 12 4.96 16.58 -2.57
C SER A 12 5.56 15.33 -1.87
N ILE A 13 4.82 14.22 -1.85
CA ILE A 13 5.30 12.91 -1.44
C ILE A 13 5.87 12.25 -2.71
N ARG A 14 7.18 12.31 -2.85
CA ARG A 14 7.87 11.63 -3.94
C ARG A 14 8.25 10.23 -3.47
N VAL A 15 7.62 9.23 -4.07
CA VAL A 15 8.03 7.82 -3.91
C VAL A 15 8.97 7.42 -5.04
N SER A 16 10.00 6.65 -4.74
CA SER A 16 10.92 6.07 -5.73
C SER A 16 10.47 4.71 -6.24
N LYS A 17 9.69 3.97 -5.44
CA LYS A 17 9.05 2.70 -5.77
C LYS A 17 7.66 2.67 -5.15
N ALA A 18 6.69 2.11 -5.87
CA ALA A 18 5.35 1.86 -5.37
C ALA A 18 5.01 0.39 -5.58
N PHE A 19 4.76 -0.34 -4.50
CA PHE A 19 4.33 -1.74 -4.56
C PHE A 19 2.82 -1.81 -4.42
N LEU A 20 2.18 -2.62 -5.27
CA LEU A 20 0.76 -2.94 -5.17
C LEU A 20 0.59 -4.44 -4.95
N PHE A 21 0.12 -4.80 -3.77
CA PHE A 21 -0.15 -6.18 -3.39
C PHE A 21 -1.56 -6.56 -3.83
N ILE A 22 -1.67 -7.57 -4.68
CA ILE A 22 -2.94 -7.95 -5.29
C ILE A 22 -3.05 -9.47 -5.49
N GLY A 23 -4.24 -10.02 -5.30
CA GLY A 23 -4.53 -11.40 -5.66
C GLY A 23 -4.54 -11.59 -7.17
N TYR A 24 -3.86 -12.63 -7.67
CA TYR A 24 -3.81 -12.91 -9.10
C TYR A 24 -5.10 -13.55 -9.62
N ILE A 25 -5.68 -12.99 -10.67
CA ILE A 25 -6.85 -13.48 -11.40
C ILE A 25 -6.52 -13.37 -12.88
N ALA A 26 -6.45 -14.50 -13.58
CA ALA A 26 -6.00 -14.55 -14.98
C ALA A 26 -6.84 -13.68 -15.93
N GLN A 27 -8.11 -13.42 -15.61
CA GLN A 27 -8.99 -12.57 -16.41
C GLN A 27 -8.69 -11.06 -16.28
N ASN A 28 -7.82 -10.66 -15.35
CA ASN A 28 -7.54 -9.25 -15.04
C ASN A 28 -6.19 -8.76 -15.63
N GLU A 29 -5.61 -9.43 -16.62
CA GLU A 29 -4.31 -9.01 -17.19
C GLU A 29 -4.32 -7.57 -17.71
N ASP A 30 -5.37 -7.13 -18.40
CA ASP A 30 -5.48 -5.75 -18.89
C ASP A 30 -5.41 -4.72 -17.74
N LEU A 31 -6.02 -5.03 -16.58
CA LEU A 31 -5.93 -4.21 -15.38
C LEU A 31 -4.49 -4.19 -14.84
N TYR A 32 -3.80 -5.33 -14.85
CA TYR A 32 -2.42 -5.42 -14.37
C TYR A 32 -1.48 -4.62 -15.26
N ASP A 33 -1.64 -4.68 -16.57
CA ASP A 33 -0.85 -3.88 -17.51
C ASP A 33 -1.14 -2.39 -17.36
N PHE A 34 -2.40 -2.00 -17.20
CA PHE A 34 -2.77 -0.64 -16.89
C PHE A 34 -2.07 -0.15 -15.61
N LEU A 35 -2.11 -0.92 -14.51
CA LEU A 35 -1.45 -0.55 -13.25
C LEU A 35 0.08 -0.47 -13.37
N ARG A 36 0.71 -1.42 -14.08
CA ARG A 36 2.15 -1.37 -14.36
C ARG A 36 2.52 -0.13 -15.16
N SER A 37 1.67 0.32 -16.09
CA SER A 37 1.91 1.53 -16.89
C SER A 37 2.00 2.81 -16.06
N PHE A 38 1.36 2.86 -14.87
CA PHE A 38 1.52 3.95 -13.89
C PHE A 38 2.78 3.82 -13.02
N GLY A 39 3.60 2.79 -13.21
CA GLY A 39 4.84 2.57 -12.46
C GLY A 39 4.68 1.76 -11.17
N TYR A 40 3.54 1.09 -10.96
CA TYR A 40 3.39 0.15 -9.85
C TYR A 40 4.18 -1.14 -10.10
N ILE A 41 4.84 -1.62 -9.05
CA ILE A 41 5.44 -2.96 -8.98
C ILE A 41 4.38 -3.88 -8.37
N LEU A 42 3.78 -4.73 -9.21
CA LEU A 42 2.75 -5.66 -8.76
C LEU A 42 3.37 -6.85 -8.01
N VAL A 43 2.92 -7.08 -6.78
CA VAL A 43 3.26 -8.26 -5.99
C VAL A 43 2.04 -9.15 -5.93
N PHE A 44 2.09 -10.25 -6.68
CA PHE A 44 0.99 -11.18 -6.77
C PHE A 44 1.02 -12.21 -5.66
N LYS A 45 -0.12 -12.41 -5.01
CA LYS A 45 -0.37 -13.62 -4.23
C LYS A 45 -0.96 -14.69 -5.15
N PRO A 46 -0.38 -15.91 -5.20
CA PRO A 46 -1.01 -17.04 -5.85
C PRO A 46 -2.39 -17.28 -5.23
N THR A 47 -3.46 -17.18 -6.02
CA THR A 47 -4.82 -17.39 -5.52
C THR A 47 -5.08 -18.87 -5.29
N ILE A 48 -4.96 -19.30 -4.03
CA ILE A 48 -5.45 -20.60 -3.61
C ILE A 48 -6.97 -20.47 -3.46
N LYS A 49 -7.73 -21.25 -4.23
CA LYS A 49 -9.17 -21.39 -4.00
C LYS A 49 -9.35 -22.11 -2.66
N ASP A 50 -10.19 -21.57 -1.79
CA ASP A 50 -10.57 -22.28 -0.57
C ASP A 50 -11.40 -23.54 -0.89
N SER A 51 -11.74 -24.31 0.14
CA SER A 51 -12.53 -25.54 0.04
C SER A 51 -13.93 -25.35 -0.56
N ILE A 52 -14.37 -24.10 -0.78
CA ILE A 52 -15.69 -23.72 -1.33
C ILE A 52 -15.51 -23.02 -2.69
N GLY A 53 -14.28 -22.92 -3.21
CA GLY A 53 -13.98 -22.33 -4.52
C GLY A 53 -13.82 -20.81 -4.51
N LYS A 54 -13.87 -20.14 -3.35
CA LYS A 54 -13.64 -18.70 -3.23
C LYS A 54 -12.13 -18.42 -3.26
N PRO A 55 -11.65 -17.46 -4.07
CA PRO A 55 -10.24 -17.09 -4.06
C PRO A 55 -9.85 -16.51 -2.69
N LYS A 56 -8.87 -17.12 -2.00
CA LYS A 56 -8.21 -16.47 -0.85
C LYS A 56 -7.21 -15.45 -1.39
N GLY A 57 -7.59 -14.17 -1.29
CA GLY A 57 -6.82 -13.03 -1.80
C GLY A 57 -6.30 -12.09 -0.72
N ASN A 58 -6.25 -12.50 0.56
CA ASN A 58 -5.65 -11.68 1.62
C ASN A 58 -4.14 -11.55 1.35
N VAL A 59 -3.65 -10.33 1.19
CA VAL A 59 -2.26 -10.01 0.84
C VAL A 59 -1.46 -9.45 2.03
N ASP A 60 -2.01 -9.53 3.24
CA ASP A 60 -1.49 -8.85 4.42
C ASP A 60 -0.11 -9.38 4.78
N ALA A 61 0.09 -10.70 4.68
CA ALA A 61 1.37 -11.34 4.94
C ALA A 61 2.45 -10.90 3.94
N GLU A 62 2.11 -10.80 2.65
CA GLU A 62 3.01 -10.32 1.60
C GLU A 62 3.39 -8.85 1.84
N LEU A 63 2.41 -8.00 2.19
CA LEU A 63 2.67 -6.60 2.52
C LEU A 63 3.62 -6.48 3.71
N VAL A 64 3.35 -7.21 4.80
CA VAL A 64 4.19 -7.22 6.00
C VAL A 64 5.60 -7.74 5.68
N LEU A 65 5.72 -8.87 4.99
CA LEU A 65 7.00 -9.48 4.64
C LEU A 65 7.84 -8.57 3.73
N HIS A 66 7.22 -7.97 2.72
CA HIS A 66 7.92 -7.05 1.82
C HIS A 66 8.38 -5.81 2.57
N SER A 67 7.52 -5.24 3.42
CA SER A 67 7.83 -4.02 4.15
C SER A 67 8.89 -4.23 5.23
N ALA A 68 8.83 -5.34 5.97
CA ALA A 68 9.66 -5.58 7.15
C ALA A 68 10.91 -6.44 6.90
N ALA A 69 10.97 -7.15 5.77
CA ALA A 69 12.11 -8.02 5.44
C ALA A 69 12.66 -7.77 4.02
N ILE A 70 11.88 -8.06 2.97
CA ILE A 70 12.42 -8.14 1.59
C ILE A 70 12.95 -6.78 1.11
N GLU A 71 12.16 -5.72 1.25
CA GLU A 71 12.58 -4.37 0.83
C GLU A 71 13.11 -3.54 2.01
N PHE A 72 13.18 -4.09 3.22
CA PHE A 72 13.47 -3.31 4.42
C PHE A 72 14.80 -2.56 4.36
N SER A 73 15.83 -3.15 3.76
CA SER A 73 17.13 -2.49 3.51
C SER A 73 17.13 -1.53 2.32
N ASN A 74 16.13 -1.62 1.44
CA ASN A 74 16.10 -0.97 0.13
C ASN A 74 15.32 0.35 0.11
N TYR A 75 14.76 0.77 1.25
CA TYR A 75 14.10 2.07 1.40
C TYR A 75 14.53 2.79 2.67
N ASN A 76 14.54 4.12 2.63
CA ASN A 76 14.86 4.96 3.79
C ASN A 76 13.62 5.15 4.68
N LYS A 77 12.48 5.35 4.02
CA LYS A 77 11.18 5.59 4.63
C LYS A 77 10.09 4.86 3.87
N ALA A 78 9.09 4.36 4.58
CA ALA A 78 7.92 3.69 4.03
C ALA A 78 6.68 4.55 4.21
N ILE A 79 5.82 4.51 3.20
CA ILE A 79 4.45 4.99 3.26
C ILE A 79 3.57 3.78 3.05
N VAL A 80 2.70 3.50 4.00
CA VAL A 80 1.76 2.38 3.88
C VAL A 80 0.38 2.94 3.57
N VAL A 81 -0.23 2.46 2.49
CA VAL A 81 -1.57 2.89 2.07
C VAL A 81 -2.57 1.82 2.51
N SER A 82 -3.18 1.99 3.68
CA SER A 82 -4.21 1.10 4.20
C SER A 82 -4.99 1.75 5.35
N GLY A 83 -6.27 1.41 5.49
CA GLY A 83 -7.09 1.73 6.65
C GLY A 83 -7.26 0.55 7.62
N ASP A 84 -6.60 -0.58 7.36
CA ASP A 84 -6.74 -1.82 8.12
C ASP A 84 -5.93 -1.79 9.42
N GLY A 85 -6.57 -2.25 10.50
CA GLY A 85 -5.97 -2.36 11.84
C GLY A 85 -5.02 -3.55 11.99
N ASP A 86 -5.10 -4.55 11.10
CA ASP A 86 -4.23 -5.73 11.17
C ASP A 86 -2.75 -5.38 10.94
N PHE A 87 -2.48 -4.20 10.36
CA PHE A 87 -1.13 -3.68 10.15
C PHE A 87 -0.56 -2.89 11.33
N CYS A 88 -1.27 -2.76 12.46
CA CYS A 88 -0.74 -2.06 13.65
C CYS A 88 0.66 -2.56 14.06
N CYS A 89 0.88 -3.88 14.01
CA CYS A 89 2.17 -4.48 14.36
C CYS A 89 3.30 -4.04 13.40
N LEU A 90 2.99 -3.90 12.10
CA LEU A 90 3.92 -3.40 11.10
C LEU A 90 4.24 -1.92 11.34
N TYR A 91 3.22 -1.11 11.63
CA TYR A 91 3.41 0.32 11.91
C TYR A 91 4.31 0.53 13.12
N ASP A 92 4.05 -0.17 14.23
CA ASP A 92 4.89 -0.11 15.42
C ASP A 92 6.33 -0.54 15.14
N PHE A 93 6.51 -1.63 14.39
CA PHE A 93 7.83 -2.09 13.99
C PHE A 93 8.59 -1.02 13.19
N LEU A 94 7.94 -0.41 12.20
CA LEU A 94 8.54 0.62 11.35
C LEU A 94 8.80 1.92 12.12
N ILE A 95 7.94 2.33 13.04
CA ILE A 95 8.15 3.51 13.91
C ILE A 95 9.38 3.31 14.80
N LYS A 96 9.47 2.17 15.48
CA LYS A 96 10.62 1.83 16.35
C LYS A 96 11.94 1.82 15.59
N ARG A 97 11.91 1.48 14.30
CA ARG A 97 13.07 1.49 13.40
C ARG A 97 13.27 2.83 12.67
N ARG A 98 12.48 3.87 13.01
CA ARG A 98 12.48 5.20 12.38
C ARG A 98 12.29 5.14 10.86
N LYS A 99 11.53 4.15 10.37
CA LYS A 99 11.31 3.88 8.95
C LYS A 99 9.89 4.21 8.48
N LEU A 100 8.90 4.33 9.37
CA LEU A 100 7.59 4.84 8.97
C LEU A 100 7.69 6.34 8.68
N LEU A 101 7.13 6.77 7.53
CA LEU A 101 6.94 8.18 7.20
C LEU A 101 5.49 8.59 7.32
N ASN A 102 4.58 7.81 6.74
CA ASN A 102 3.15 8.11 6.76
C ASN A 102 2.30 6.84 6.57
N ILE A 103 1.08 6.86 7.10
CA ILE A 103 0.02 5.90 6.87
C ILE A 103 -1.07 6.67 6.11
N VAL A 104 -1.28 6.30 4.85
CA VAL A 104 -2.32 6.90 4.02
C VAL A 104 -3.57 6.04 4.13
N VAL A 105 -4.61 6.60 4.72
CA VAL A 105 -5.91 5.95 4.84
C VAL A 105 -6.77 6.36 3.64
N PRO A 106 -7.17 5.44 2.74
CA PRO A 106 -7.93 5.79 1.53
C PRO A 106 -9.27 6.47 1.84
N ASN A 107 -9.98 5.95 2.84
CA ASN A 107 -11.31 6.41 3.24
C ASN A 107 -11.41 6.44 4.77
N SER A 108 -11.69 7.62 5.33
CA SER A 108 -11.83 7.80 6.78
C SER A 108 -13.02 7.05 7.38
N LYS A 109 -14.03 6.69 6.57
CA LYS A 109 -15.22 5.97 7.04
C LYS A 109 -14.99 4.48 7.28
N SER A 110 -13.93 3.91 6.69
CA SER A 110 -13.62 2.48 6.77
C SER A 110 -12.33 2.22 7.57
N GLU A 111 -11.85 3.22 8.31
CA GLU A 111 -10.65 3.10 9.12
C GLU A 111 -10.91 2.30 10.39
N SER A 112 -10.00 1.39 10.73
CA SER A 112 -10.03 0.71 12.03
C SER A 112 -9.73 1.68 13.17
N THR A 113 -10.50 1.60 14.25
CA THR A 113 -10.25 2.36 15.49
C THR A 113 -8.92 2.01 16.13
N LEU A 114 -8.35 0.84 15.82
CA LEU A 114 -7.01 0.42 16.21
C LEU A 114 -5.92 1.36 15.67
N LEU A 115 -6.22 2.17 14.65
CA LEU A 115 -5.30 3.15 14.10
C LEU A 115 -5.28 4.48 14.88
N THR A 116 -6.10 4.64 15.91
CA THR A 116 -6.15 5.86 16.75
C THR A 116 -4.78 6.26 17.33
N PRO A 117 -3.95 5.33 17.86
CA PRO A 117 -2.63 5.66 18.39
C PRO A 117 -1.66 6.23 17.36
N PHE A 118 -1.91 6.01 16.06
CA PHE A 118 -1.04 6.43 14.96
C PHE A 118 -1.44 7.77 14.34
N LYS A 119 -2.33 8.55 14.98
CA LYS A 119 -2.88 9.82 14.46
C LYS A 119 -1.83 10.78 13.89
N ASP A 120 -0.66 10.88 14.52
CA ASP A 120 0.39 11.82 14.12
C ASP A 120 1.17 11.34 12.88
N HIS A 121 0.94 10.09 12.46
CA HIS A 121 1.51 9.45 11.28
C HIS A 121 0.47 9.18 10.20
N LYS A 122 -0.73 9.78 10.26
CA LYS A 122 -1.81 9.48 9.32
C LYS A 122 -2.14 10.66 8.39
N THR A 123 -2.55 10.33 7.17
CA THR A 123 -3.17 11.26 6.22
C THR A 123 -4.31 10.56 5.50
N TYR A 124 -5.41 11.27 5.25
CA TYR A 124 -6.56 10.71 4.56
C TYR A 124 -6.58 11.10 3.08
N LEU A 125 -6.64 10.11 2.19
CA LEU A 125 -6.64 10.33 0.74
C LEU A 125 -7.90 11.05 0.25
N ILE A 126 -9.05 10.78 0.88
CA ILE A 126 -10.33 11.38 0.49
C ILE A 126 -10.32 12.91 0.50
N PHE A 127 -9.52 13.54 1.36
CA PHE A 127 -9.39 15.00 1.42
C PHE A 127 -8.46 15.56 0.33
N GLU A 128 -7.65 14.70 -0.29
CA GLU A 128 -6.75 15.05 -1.40
C GLU A 128 -7.36 14.78 -2.77
N LYS A 129 -8.57 14.18 -2.84
CA LYS A 129 -9.26 13.82 -4.10
C LYS A 129 -9.37 14.99 -5.07
N LYS A 130 -9.72 16.19 -4.58
CA LYS A 130 -9.82 17.41 -5.41
C LYS A 130 -8.50 17.84 -6.07
N LYS A 131 -7.35 17.38 -5.56
CA LYS A 131 -6.02 17.67 -6.12
C LYS A 131 -5.49 16.54 -7.01
N LEU A 132 -6.18 15.38 -7.01
CA LEU A 132 -5.77 14.15 -7.68
C LEU A 132 -6.64 13.80 -8.88
N GLU A 133 -7.74 14.51 -9.09
CA GLU A 133 -8.54 14.40 -10.30
C GLU A 133 -7.71 14.88 -11.49
N TRP A 134 -7.42 13.95 -12.40
CA TRP A 134 -6.85 14.25 -13.71
C TRP A 134 -7.84 15.16 -14.46
N LYS A 135 -7.39 16.34 -14.89
CA LYS A 135 -8.16 17.20 -15.80
C LYS A 135 -7.93 16.77 -17.24
#